data_AF-A0A5N5DRJ1-F1
#
_entry.id   AF-A0A5N5DRJ1-F1
#
_cell.length_a   1.000
_cell.length_b   1.000
_cell.length_c   1.000
_cell.angle_alpha   90.00
_cell.angle_beta   90.00
_cell.angle_gamma   90.00
#
_symmetry.space_group_name_H-M   'P 1'
#
loop_
_entity.id
_entity.type
_entity.pdbx_description
1 polymer ?
#
loop_
_entity_poly.entity_id
_entity_poly.type
_entity_poly.pdbx_seq_one_letter_code
_entity_poly.pdbx_strand_id
1 'polypeptide(L)'
;MTTSQIPQVNDDSYHAFFIFSMMSCMYKLAKGPTPGDYLAFSEPGHDPPEWIIYYKGYHSFMILGIDAMRHGPLAELIETASLKTRRFFAQSAELADPDPIADLRRLCDEALGSTGGGAQHAPYNAAIDNLARCFTIMFSGEHDGEFNLIIWALNIPQDFIPCIQQREPMALVIFAYFVALLNELSAWWVLDGWVNHLMSGIWNALSAGRRNCIRWPMERTGWLPP
;
A
#
# COMPACT_ATOMS: atom_id res chain seq x y z
N MET A 1 -35.23 -4.89 24.57
CA MET A 1 -34.58 -3.68 24.05
C MET A 1 -33.10 -3.80 24.35
N THR A 2 -32.33 -4.34 23.41
CA THR A 2 -30.88 -4.49 23.53
C THR A 2 -30.27 -3.32 22.78
N THR A 3 -30.10 -2.19 23.47
CA THR A 3 -29.37 -1.05 22.93
C THR A 3 -27.91 -1.48 22.78
N SER A 4 -27.50 -1.62 21.52
CA SER A 4 -26.13 -1.85 21.07
C SER A 4 -25.19 -0.85 21.74
N GLN A 5 -24.46 -1.30 22.75
CA GLN A 5 -23.23 -0.62 23.18
C GLN A 5 -22.20 -0.89 22.10
N ILE A 6 -22.14 -0.02 21.09
CA ILE A 6 -20.90 0.13 20.33
C ILE A 6 -19.86 0.52 21.38
N PRO A 7 -18.79 -0.27 21.60
CA PRO A 7 -17.76 0.08 22.56
C PRO A 7 -17.26 1.47 22.21
N GLN A 8 -17.38 2.42 23.15
CA GLN A 8 -16.71 3.70 22.97
C GLN A 8 -15.22 3.40 22.90
N VAL A 9 -14.58 3.85 21.82
CA VAL A 9 -13.13 3.71 21.65
C VAL A 9 -12.48 4.51 22.78
N ASN A 10 -11.96 3.79 23.78
CA ASN A 10 -11.14 4.30 24.87
C ASN A 10 -9.72 3.71 24.77
N ASP A 11 -8.76 4.26 25.51
CA ASP A 11 -7.34 3.86 25.43
C ASP A 11 -7.14 2.36 25.63
N ASP A 12 -7.88 1.72 26.54
CA ASP A 12 -7.80 0.28 26.80
C ASP A 12 -8.32 -0.58 25.61
N SER A 13 -9.40 -0.17 24.97
CA SER A 13 -9.99 -0.86 23.81
C SER A 13 -9.19 -0.64 22.51
N TYR A 14 -8.40 0.43 22.47
CA TYR A 14 -7.66 0.86 21.29
C TYR A 14 -6.66 -0.19 20.81
N HIS A 15 -5.94 -0.80 21.76
CA HIS A 15 -4.99 -1.88 21.50
C HIS A 15 -5.67 -3.08 20.84
N ALA A 16 -6.85 -3.46 21.33
CA ALA A 16 -7.60 -4.59 20.80
C ALA A 16 -8.07 -4.32 19.37
N PHE A 17 -8.56 -3.10 19.08
CA PHE A 17 -8.96 -2.72 17.72
C PHE A 17 -7.78 -2.65 16.75
N PHE A 18 -6.61 -2.18 17.19
CA PHE A 18 -5.39 -2.17 16.39
C PHE A 18 -4.97 -3.59 16.00
N ILE A 19 -4.85 -4.50 16.99
CA ILE A 19 -4.48 -5.90 16.74
C ILE A 19 -5.53 -6.60 15.89
N PHE A 20 -6.82 -6.41 16.17
CA PHE A 20 -7.90 -6.99 15.38
C PHE A 20 -7.81 -6.54 13.90
N SER A 21 -7.57 -5.25 13.65
CA SER A 21 -7.44 -4.73 12.29
C SER A 21 -6.21 -5.29 11.58
N MET A 22 -5.05 -5.35 12.26
CA MET A 22 -3.83 -5.93 11.72
C MET A 22 -4.00 -7.42 11.38
N MET A 23 -4.58 -8.20 12.29
CA MET A 23 -4.85 -9.62 12.07
C MET A 23 -5.88 -9.84 10.96
N SER A 24 -6.86 -8.95 10.81
CA SER A 24 -7.84 -9.03 9.72
C SER A 24 -7.20 -8.74 8.35
N CYS A 25 -6.30 -7.76 8.26
CA CYS A 25 -5.48 -7.53 7.07
C CYS A 25 -4.65 -8.77 6.72
N MET A 26 -3.96 -9.33 7.72
CA MET A 26 -3.16 -10.55 7.54
C MET A 26 -4.00 -11.73 7.08
N TYR A 27 -5.15 -11.95 7.72
CA TYR A 27 -6.06 -13.02 7.36
C TYR A 27 -6.56 -12.88 5.92
N LYS A 28 -6.92 -11.66 5.49
CA LYS A 28 -7.34 -11.40 4.11
C LYS A 28 -6.24 -11.73 3.11
N LEU A 29 -4.99 -11.36 3.40
CA LEU A 29 -3.85 -11.71 2.55
C LEU A 29 -3.60 -13.22 2.56
N ALA A 30 -3.53 -13.83 3.73
CA ALA A 30 -3.32 -15.27 3.95
C ALA A 30 -4.37 -16.17 3.28
N LYS A 31 -5.62 -15.71 3.19
CA LYS A 31 -6.70 -16.42 2.49
C LYS A 31 -6.42 -16.53 0.98
N GLY A 32 -5.59 -15.64 0.44
CA GLY A 32 -5.21 -15.60 -0.95
C GLY A 32 -6.18 -14.79 -1.83
N PRO A 33 -5.79 -14.57 -3.09
CA PRO A 33 -6.57 -13.82 -4.05
C PRO A 33 -7.88 -14.52 -4.42
N THR A 34 -8.92 -13.72 -4.65
CA THR A 34 -10.20 -14.19 -5.19
C THR A 34 -10.49 -13.47 -6.51
N PRO A 35 -11.03 -14.15 -7.54
CA PRO A 35 -11.42 -13.51 -8.80
C PRO A 35 -12.27 -12.27 -8.55
N GLY A 36 -11.96 -11.18 -9.26
CA GLY A 36 -12.69 -9.92 -9.14
C GLY A 36 -12.29 -9.01 -7.98
N ASP A 37 -11.47 -9.45 -7.02
CA ASP A 37 -10.95 -8.64 -5.91
C ASP A 37 -9.44 -8.46 -6.02
N TYR A 38 -8.98 -7.23 -6.23
CA TYR A 38 -7.58 -6.87 -6.43
C TYR A 38 -7.02 -6.00 -5.30
N LEU A 39 -7.47 -6.22 -4.05
CA LEU A 39 -7.12 -5.50 -2.81
C LEU A 39 -7.53 -4.03 -2.79
N ALA A 40 -7.10 -3.24 -3.77
CA ALA A 40 -7.32 -1.81 -3.83
C ALA A 40 -8.47 -1.41 -4.78
N PHE A 41 -8.93 -2.34 -5.63
CA PHE A 41 -10.07 -2.18 -6.51
C PHE A 41 -10.71 -3.54 -6.79
N SER A 42 -11.92 -3.52 -7.37
CA SER A 42 -12.64 -4.72 -7.78
C SER A 42 -13.06 -4.62 -9.25
N GLU A 43 -13.44 -5.75 -9.85
CA GLU A 43 -14.09 -5.76 -11.16
C GLU A 43 -15.44 -5.05 -11.14
N PRO A 44 -15.92 -4.51 -12.29
CA PRO A 44 -17.26 -3.97 -12.39
C PRO A 44 -18.31 -4.97 -11.90
N GLY A 45 -19.18 -4.53 -10.99
CA GLY A 45 -20.28 -5.36 -10.46
C GLY A 45 -19.92 -6.28 -9.30
N HIS A 46 -18.66 -6.29 -8.84
CA HIS A 46 -18.26 -6.95 -7.60
C HIS A 46 -18.36 -6.01 -6.39
N ASP A 47 -18.43 -6.60 -5.19
CA ASP A 47 -18.39 -5.85 -3.94
C ASP A 47 -17.05 -5.09 -3.77
N PRO A 48 -17.05 -3.95 -3.05
CA PRO A 48 -15.82 -3.24 -2.73
C PRO A 48 -14.82 -4.12 -1.98
N PRO A 49 -13.50 -3.91 -2.17
CA PRO A 49 -12.51 -4.80 -1.59
C PRO A 49 -12.43 -4.64 -0.07
N GLU A 50 -12.64 -5.74 0.66
CA GLU A 50 -12.62 -5.79 2.12
C GLU A 50 -11.27 -5.35 2.72
N TRP A 51 -10.17 -5.63 1.99
CA TRP A 51 -8.82 -5.31 2.46
C TRP A 51 -8.65 -3.82 2.75
N ILE A 52 -9.25 -2.93 1.94
CA ILE A 52 -9.20 -1.49 2.19
C ILE A 52 -9.85 -1.13 3.53
N ILE A 53 -10.94 -1.80 3.90
CA ILE A 53 -11.66 -1.52 5.16
C ILE A 53 -10.74 -1.84 6.34
N TYR A 54 -10.11 -3.02 6.32
CA TYR A 54 -9.18 -3.42 7.37
C TYR A 54 -7.92 -2.55 7.39
N TYR A 55 -7.38 -2.22 6.22
CA TYR A 55 -6.21 -1.35 6.08
C TYR A 55 -6.50 0.06 6.60
N LYS A 56 -7.67 0.64 6.28
CA LYS A 56 -8.11 1.94 6.81
C LYS A 56 -8.27 1.93 8.32
N GLY A 57 -8.82 0.84 8.87
CA GLY A 57 -8.91 0.62 10.32
C GLY A 57 -7.53 0.62 10.96
N TYR A 58 -6.64 -0.28 10.50
CA TYR A 58 -5.25 -0.37 10.95
C TYR A 58 -4.53 0.98 10.87
N HIS A 59 -4.63 1.68 9.74
CA HIS A 59 -3.99 2.96 9.51
C HIS A 59 -4.51 4.06 10.46
N SER A 60 -5.83 4.13 10.63
CA SER A 60 -6.47 5.09 11.53
C SER A 60 -6.06 4.82 12.98
N PHE A 61 -6.03 3.56 13.39
CA PHE A 61 -5.58 3.18 14.73
C PHE A 61 -4.10 3.49 14.93
N MET A 62 -3.27 3.20 13.95
CA MET A 62 -1.84 3.52 14.00
C MET A 62 -1.59 5.02 14.13
N ILE A 63 -2.31 5.88 13.43
CA ILE A 63 -2.08 7.33 13.48
C ILE A 63 -2.67 7.97 14.75
N LEU A 64 -3.92 7.65 15.07
CA LEU A 64 -4.67 8.41 16.07
C LEU A 64 -4.38 7.96 17.51
N GLY A 65 -3.85 6.75 17.71
CA GLY A 65 -3.63 6.22 19.06
C GLY A 65 -2.29 5.54 19.20
N ILE A 66 -1.31 5.93 18.38
CA ILE A 66 0.10 5.61 18.65
C ILE A 66 0.51 6.01 20.07
N ASP A 67 -0.03 7.13 20.58
CA ASP A 67 0.27 7.61 21.92
C ASP A 67 -0.33 6.71 23.01
N ALA A 68 -1.62 6.37 22.90
CA ALA A 68 -2.24 5.38 23.77
C ALA A 68 -1.50 4.02 23.69
N MET A 69 -1.11 3.60 22.49
CA MET A 69 -0.43 2.33 22.29
C MET A 69 0.96 2.26 22.92
N ARG A 70 1.67 3.39 23.02
CA ARG A 70 2.99 3.50 23.68
C ARG A 70 2.92 3.39 25.20
N HIS A 71 1.76 3.62 25.80
CA HIS A 71 1.58 3.59 27.25
C HIS A 71 0.88 2.30 27.75
N GLY A 72 0.59 1.36 26.85
CA GLY A 72 -0.12 0.13 27.19
C GLY A 72 0.60 -1.16 26.77
N PRO A 73 -0.09 -2.30 26.68
CA PRO A 73 0.53 -3.62 26.49
C PRO A 73 1.24 -3.82 25.14
N LEU A 74 1.01 -2.94 24.17
CA LEU A 74 1.67 -2.98 22.86
C LEU A 74 2.90 -2.06 22.78
N ALA A 75 3.30 -1.41 23.88
CA ALA A 75 4.35 -0.42 23.89
C ALA A 75 5.65 -0.92 23.23
N GLU A 76 6.14 -2.11 23.62
CA GLU A 76 7.37 -2.69 23.09
C GLU A 76 7.27 -2.99 21.58
N LEU A 77 6.11 -3.48 21.12
CA LEU A 77 5.85 -3.71 19.71
C LEU A 77 5.90 -2.39 18.91
N ILE A 78 5.26 -1.34 19.43
CA ILE A 78 5.22 -0.03 18.79
C ILE A 78 6.59 0.66 18.81
N GLU A 79 7.34 0.57 19.90
CA GLU A 79 8.71 1.08 19.98
C GLU A 79 9.62 0.37 18.98
N THR A 80 9.59 -0.97 18.96
CA THR A 80 10.38 -1.77 18.03
C THR A 80 10.01 -1.47 16.58
N ALA A 81 8.71 -1.38 16.28
CA ALA A 81 8.23 -0.99 14.95
C ALA A 81 8.70 0.41 14.58
N SER A 82 8.55 1.39 15.48
CA SER A 82 8.96 2.78 15.27
C SER A 82 10.47 2.91 15.02
N LEU A 83 11.30 2.17 15.76
CA LEU A 83 12.75 2.17 15.56
C LEU A 83 13.13 1.60 14.19
N LYS A 84 12.53 0.47 13.81
CA LYS A 84 12.77 -0.17 12.52
C LYS A 84 12.27 0.66 11.34
N THR A 85 11.18 1.41 11.54
CA THR A 85 10.55 2.21 10.48
C THR A 85 10.97 3.67 10.47
N ARG A 86 11.73 4.14 11.48
CA ARG A 86 12.17 5.55 11.61
C ARG A 86 12.83 6.07 10.33
N ARG A 87 13.69 5.28 9.69
CA ARG A 87 14.37 5.63 8.44
C ARG A 87 13.43 5.80 7.24
N PHE A 88 12.25 5.19 7.27
CA PHE A 88 11.22 5.33 6.23
C PHE A 88 10.47 6.66 6.35
N PHE A 89 10.37 7.20 7.58
CA PHE A 89 9.73 8.49 7.86
C PHE A 89 10.73 9.64 7.97
N ALA A 90 12.02 9.34 8.12
CA ALA A 90 13.07 10.34 8.01
C ALA A 90 13.09 10.90 6.59
N GLN A 91 13.08 12.23 6.45
CA GLN A 91 13.20 12.87 5.15
C GLN A 91 14.55 12.51 4.53
N SER A 92 14.54 11.66 3.52
CA SER A 92 15.66 11.41 2.63
C SER A 92 15.78 12.56 1.62
N ALA A 93 16.08 13.77 2.11
CA ALA A 93 16.13 14.98 1.29
C ALA A 93 17.30 14.98 0.26
N GLU A 94 18.17 13.97 0.27
CA GLU A 94 19.43 13.97 -0.48
C GLU A 94 19.68 12.74 -1.37
N LEU A 95 18.79 11.75 -1.38
CA LEU A 95 18.98 10.56 -2.22
C LEU A 95 18.23 10.75 -3.54
N ALA A 96 18.98 10.64 -4.65
CA ALA A 96 18.40 10.63 -5.98
C ALA A 96 17.38 9.48 -6.09
N ASP A 97 16.25 9.75 -6.76
CA ASP A 97 15.26 8.70 -7.01
C ASP A 97 15.91 7.54 -7.76
N PRO A 98 15.62 6.28 -7.38
CA PRO A 98 15.99 5.13 -8.19
C PRO A 98 15.43 5.31 -9.62
N ASP A 99 16.17 4.89 -10.64
CA ASP A 99 15.78 4.96 -12.06
C ASP A 99 14.29 4.63 -12.34
N PRO A 100 13.69 3.52 -11.82
CA PRO A 100 12.28 3.22 -12.08
C PRO A 100 11.31 4.25 -11.49
N ILE A 101 11.68 4.93 -10.40
CA ILE A 101 10.87 5.95 -9.75
C ILE A 101 10.95 7.27 -10.53
N ALA A 102 12.14 7.63 -11.00
CA ALA A 102 12.30 8.79 -11.87
C ALA A 102 11.47 8.65 -13.16
N ASP A 103 11.48 7.46 -13.79
CA ASP A 103 10.63 7.16 -14.94
C ASP A 103 9.14 7.20 -14.61
N LEU A 104 8.73 6.67 -13.45
CA LEU A 104 7.34 6.72 -13.00
C LEU A 104 6.84 8.16 -12.81
N ARG A 105 7.67 9.04 -12.22
CA ARG A 105 7.35 10.47 -12.08
C ARG A 105 7.13 11.11 -13.44
N ARG A 106 8.05 10.90 -14.38
CA ARG A 106 7.93 11.42 -15.75
C ARG A 106 6.64 10.94 -16.42
N LEU A 107 6.31 9.66 -16.32
CA LEU A 107 5.06 9.10 -16.87
C LEU A 107 3.81 9.73 -16.23
N CYS A 108 3.85 10.01 -14.93
CA CYS A 108 2.78 10.66 -14.19
C CYS A 108 2.58 12.12 -14.67
N ASP A 109 3.68 12.87 -14.78
CA ASP A 109 3.68 14.27 -15.23
C ASP A 109 3.16 14.39 -16.68
N GLU A 110 3.61 13.50 -17.57
CA GLU A 110 3.12 13.41 -18.95
C GLU A 110 1.62 13.07 -19.02
N ALA A 111 1.13 12.23 -18.10
CA ALA A 111 -0.25 11.77 -18.07
C ALA A 111 -1.21 12.84 -17.56
N LEU A 112 -0.81 13.57 -16.52
CA LEU A 112 -1.66 14.51 -15.79
C LEU A 112 -1.51 15.95 -16.30
N GLY A 113 -0.46 16.23 -17.08
CA GLY A 113 -0.18 17.51 -17.72
C GLY A 113 0.27 18.59 -16.72
N SER A 114 1.24 19.42 -17.10
CA SER A 114 1.81 20.47 -16.22
C SER A 114 0.83 21.60 -15.81
N THR A 115 -0.40 21.58 -16.33
CA THR A 115 -1.41 22.64 -16.19
C THR A 115 -2.61 22.26 -15.31
N GLY A 116 -2.72 21.01 -14.86
CA GLY A 116 -3.70 20.60 -13.84
C GLY A 116 -3.19 21.01 -12.46
N GLY A 117 -3.90 21.90 -11.76
CA GLY A 117 -3.44 22.51 -10.51
C GLY A 117 -2.90 21.47 -9.51
N GLY A 118 -1.79 21.80 -8.85
CA GLY A 118 -1.01 20.86 -8.00
C GLY A 118 -1.82 20.11 -6.92
N ALA A 119 -3.03 20.55 -6.58
CA ALA A 119 -3.95 19.82 -5.73
C ALA A 119 -4.45 18.49 -6.33
N GLN A 120 -4.66 18.40 -7.65
CA GLN A 120 -5.13 17.17 -8.31
C GLN A 120 -4.01 16.12 -8.41
N HIS A 121 -2.76 16.56 -8.53
CA HIS A 121 -1.59 15.65 -8.59
C HIS A 121 -1.09 15.25 -7.21
N ALA A 122 -1.48 15.97 -6.15
CA ALA A 122 -0.98 15.73 -4.80
C ALA A 122 -1.12 14.27 -4.34
N PRO A 123 -2.24 13.55 -4.56
CA PRO A 123 -2.35 12.14 -4.17
C PRO A 123 -1.37 11.23 -4.93
N TYR A 124 -1.16 11.50 -6.21
CA TYR A 124 -0.24 10.75 -7.07
C TYR A 124 1.22 10.97 -6.64
N ASN A 125 1.61 12.22 -6.43
CA ASN A 125 2.96 12.57 -5.99
C ASN A 125 3.27 11.98 -4.60
N ALA A 126 2.31 12.06 -3.66
CA ALA A 126 2.48 11.45 -2.35
C ALA A 126 2.66 9.92 -2.44
N ALA A 127 1.97 9.25 -3.36
CA ALA A 127 2.12 7.81 -3.58
C ALA A 127 3.50 7.48 -4.17
N ILE A 128 3.98 8.25 -5.15
CA ILE A 128 5.30 8.06 -5.76
C ILE A 128 6.42 8.37 -4.75
N ASP A 129 6.29 9.41 -3.94
CA ASP A 129 7.23 9.72 -2.86
C ASP A 129 7.32 8.56 -1.86
N ASN A 130 6.19 7.92 -1.57
CA ASN A 130 6.20 6.75 -0.69
C ASN A 130 6.91 5.57 -1.32
N LEU A 131 6.65 5.27 -2.60
CA LEU A 131 7.39 4.26 -3.36
C LEU A 131 8.89 4.54 -3.35
N ALA A 132 9.31 5.79 -3.62
CA ALA A 132 10.71 6.21 -3.65
C ALA A 132 11.44 5.84 -2.36
N ARG A 133 10.84 6.16 -1.20
CA ARG A 133 11.39 5.83 0.12
C ARG A 133 11.51 4.32 0.33
N CYS A 134 10.49 3.57 -0.09
CA CYS A 134 10.49 2.11 0.04
C CYS A 134 11.59 1.45 -0.80
N PHE A 135 11.74 1.87 -2.06
CA PHE A 135 12.77 1.34 -2.94
C PHE A 135 14.18 1.67 -2.47
N THR A 136 14.42 2.90 -2.01
CA THR A 136 15.74 3.30 -1.48
C THR A 136 16.17 2.39 -0.32
N ILE A 137 15.27 2.08 0.59
CA ILE A 137 15.58 1.22 1.74
C ILE A 137 15.70 -0.23 1.31
N MET A 138 14.85 -0.68 0.40
CA MET A 138 14.93 -2.03 -0.17
C MET A 138 16.29 -2.29 -0.82
N PHE A 139 16.78 -1.34 -1.63
CA PHE A 139 18.04 -1.46 -2.35
C PHE A 139 19.28 -1.16 -1.48
N SER A 140 19.13 -0.60 -0.28
CA SER A 140 20.27 -0.40 0.63
C SER A 140 20.74 -1.68 1.33
N GLY A 141 19.98 -2.79 1.22
CA GLY A 141 20.39 -4.13 1.69
C GLY A 141 20.39 -4.33 3.21
N GLU A 142 20.02 -3.32 3.98
CA GLU A 142 19.98 -3.35 5.44
C GLU A 142 18.57 -3.72 5.94
N HIS A 143 18.18 -5.00 6.00
CA HIS A 143 16.83 -5.40 6.46
C HIS A 143 16.86 -6.18 7.76
N ASP A 144 16.46 -5.53 8.86
CA ASP A 144 16.38 -6.13 10.19
C ASP A 144 14.91 -6.45 10.55
N GLY A 145 14.32 -7.40 9.83
CA GLY A 145 12.96 -7.91 10.00
C GLY A 145 11.96 -7.40 8.96
N GLU A 146 11.48 -8.30 8.10
CA GLU A 146 10.78 -7.96 6.86
C GLU A 146 9.32 -7.51 7.10
N PHE A 147 8.54 -8.15 7.99
CA PHE A 147 7.09 -7.92 8.07
C PHE A 147 6.62 -6.49 8.35
N ASN A 148 7.20 -5.86 9.37
CA ASN A 148 6.73 -4.56 9.85
C ASN A 148 7.15 -3.44 8.89
N LEU A 149 8.23 -3.69 8.13
CA LEU A 149 8.67 -2.82 7.05
C LEU A 149 7.68 -2.87 5.89
N ILE A 150 7.08 -4.02 5.60
CA ILE A 150 6.08 -4.22 4.53
C ILE A 150 4.79 -3.45 4.80
N ILE A 151 4.23 -3.60 6.00
CA ILE A 151 2.96 -2.95 6.35
C ILE A 151 3.11 -1.42 6.36
N TRP A 152 4.28 -0.92 6.74
CA TRP A 152 4.61 0.51 6.65
C TRP A 152 5.01 0.95 5.23
N ALA A 153 5.72 0.13 4.46
CA ALA A 153 6.17 0.46 3.10
C ALA A 153 5.02 0.47 2.10
N LEU A 154 4.11 -0.50 2.20
CA LEU A 154 2.90 -0.57 1.39
C LEU A 154 1.80 0.37 1.90
N ASN A 155 2.17 1.42 2.64
CA ASN A 155 1.23 2.44 3.07
C ASN A 155 0.74 3.23 1.85
N ILE A 156 -0.36 2.80 1.25
CA ILE A 156 -1.00 3.56 0.17
C ILE A 156 -1.64 4.80 0.81
N PRO A 157 -1.31 6.03 0.33
CA PRO A 157 -1.91 7.25 0.85
C PRO A 157 -3.44 7.19 0.76
N GLN A 158 -4.12 7.60 1.84
CA GLN A 158 -5.58 7.52 1.94
C GLN A 158 -6.30 8.30 0.84
N ASP A 159 -5.73 9.44 0.43
CA ASP A 159 -6.28 10.29 -0.63
C ASP A 159 -6.03 9.73 -2.03
N PHE A 160 -5.10 8.78 -2.17
CA PHE A 160 -4.78 8.11 -3.44
C PHE A 160 -5.63 6.86 -3.68
N ILE A 161 -6.10 6.20 -2.61
CA ILE A 161 -6.98 5.02 -2.69
C ILE A 161 -8.19 5.23 -3.61
N PRO A 162 -8.96 6.34 -3.53
CA PRO A 162 -10.09 6.57 -4.40
C PRO A 162 -9.73 6.55 -5.89
N CYS A 163 -8.54 7.03 -6.27
CA CYS A 163 -8.08 7.01 -7.66
C CYS A 163 -7.86 5.58 -8.16
N ILE A 164 -7.35 4.67 -7.30
CA ILE A 164 -7.21 3.24 -7.62
C ILE A 164 -8.60 2.59 -7.75
N GLN A 165 -9.50 2.86 -6.80
CA GLN A 165 -10.87 2.32 -6.81
C GLN A 165 -11.67 2.75 -8.05
N GLN A 166 -11.45 4.00 -8.49
CA GLN A 166 -12.00 4.54 -9.74
C GLN A 166 -11.31 4.00 -10.99
N ARG A 167 -10.25 3.21 -10.83
CA ARG A 167 -9.44 2.63 -11.92
C ARG A 167 -8.90 3.71 -12.85
N GLU A 168 -8.49 4.85 -12.27
CA GLU A 168 -7.81 5.89 -13.03
C GLU A 168 -6.51 5.31 -13.63
N PRO A 169 -6.24 5.50 -14.93
CA PRO A 169 -5.15 4.80 -15.60
C PRO A 169 -3.80 5.01 -14.93
N MET A 170 -3.49 6.23 -14.50
CA MET A 170 -2.21 6.53 -13.85
C MET A 170 -2.16 5.95 -12.42
N ALA A 171 -3.30 5.86 -11.74
CA ALA A 171 -3.35 5.28 -10.40
C ALA A 171 -3.06 3.77 -10.45
N LEU A 172 -3.58 3.08 -11.46
CA LEU A 172 -3.27 1.67 -11.73
C LEU A 172 -1.81 1.44 -12.11
N VAL A 173 -1.19 2.36 -12.87
CA VAL A 173 0.24 2.30 -13.18
C VAL A 173 1.07 2.40 -11.90
N ILE A 174 0.83 3.39 -11.04
CA ILE A 174 1.52 3.52 -9.75
C ILE A 174 1.24 2.29 -8.87
N PHE A 175 0.01 1.77 -8.87
CA PHE A 175 -0.34 0.55 -8.13
C PHE A 175 0.47 -0.67 -8.62
N ALA A 176 0.79 -0.78 -9.91
CA ALA A 176 1.69 -1.82 -10.41
C ALA A 176 3.10 -1.73 -9.82
N TYR A 177 3.62 -0.51 -9.58
CA TYR A 177 4.91 -0.34 -8.90
C TYR A 177 4.83 -0.74 -7.41
N PHE A 178 3.69 -0.54 -6.74
CA PHE A 178 3.45 -1.14 -5.43
C PHE A 178 3.43 -2.67 -5.48
N VAL A 179 2.86 -3.27 -6.53
CA VAL A 179 2.89 -4.73 -6.72
C VAL A 179 4.31 -5.25 -6.97
N ALA A 180 5.15 -4.49 -7.67
CA ALA A 180 6.57 -4.82 -7.81
C ALA A 180 7.31 -4.81 -6.47
N LEU A 181 7.01 -3.85 -5.57
CA LEU A 181 7.49 -3.90 -4.18
C LEU A 181 6.95 -5.13 -3.43
N LEU A 182 5.68 -5.48 -3.67
CA LEU A 182 5.05 -6.66 -3.05
C LEU A 182 5.78 -7.96 -3.41
N ASN A 183 6.32 -8.05 -4.62
CA ASN A 183 7.02 -9.25 -5.11
C ASN A 183 8.33 -9.55 -4.38
N GLU A 184 9.00 -8.54 -3.85
CA GLU A 184 10.22 -8.70 -3.04
C GLU A 184 9.92 -9.40 -1.70
N LEU A 185 8.65 -9.48 -1.37
CA LEU A 185 8.11 -10.06 -0.16
C LEU A 185 7.44 -11.40 -0.45
N SER A 186 7.54 -11.91 -1.67
CA SER A 186 6.92 -13.17 -2.11
C SER A 186 7.41 -14.41 -1.36
N ALA A 187 8.54 -14.32 -0.65
CA ALA A 187 8.97 -15.35 0.31
C ALA A 187 7.97 -15.54 1.47
N TRP A 188 7.08 -14.58 1.68
CA TRP A 188 6.06 -14.61 2.70
C TRP A 188 4.83 -15.34 2.20
N TRP A 189 4.48 -16.44 2.87
CA TRP A 189 3.34 -17.29 2.50
C TRP A 189 2.00 -16.52 2.41
N VAL A 190 1.84 -15.42 3.16
CA VAL A 190 0.61 -14.60 3.12
C VAL A 190 0.45 -13.83 1.81
N LEU A 191 1.51 -13.66 1.02
CA LEU A 191 1.49 -12.97 -0.26
C LEU A 191 1.47 -13.93 -1.46
N ASP A 192 1.39 -15.24 -1.20
CA ASP A 192 1.34 -16.24 -2.25
C ASP A 192 0.16 -16.01 -3.20
N GLY A 193 0.42 -16.10 -4.49
CA GLY A 193 -0.55 -15.83 -5.57
C GLY A 193 -0.94 -14.37 -5.79
N TRP A 194 -0.70 -13.45 -4.85
CA TRP A 194 -1.17 -12.06 -4.96
C TRP A 194 -0.51 -11.28 -6.09
N VAL A 195 0.81 -11.39 -6.28
CA VAL A 195 1.54 -10.64 -7.31
C VAL A 195 0.95 -10.89 -8.70
N ASN A 196 0.79 -12.16 -9.08
CA ASN A 196 0.23 -12.54 -10.37
C ASN A 196 -1.23 -12.09 -10.54
N HIS A 197 -2.02 -12.24 -9.48
CA HIS A 197 -3.44 -11.85 -9.48
C HIS A 197 -3.61 -10.34 -9.66
N LEU A 198 -2.86 -9.54 -8.91
CA LEU A 198 -2.90 -8.08 -8.97
C LEU A 198 -2.40 -7.56 -10.32
N MET A 199 -1.28 -8.08 -10.84
CA MET A 199 -0.78 -7.70 -12.16
C MET A 199 -1.77 -8.00 -13.27
N SER A 200 -2.44 -9.15 -13.22
CA SER A 200 -3.52 -9.51 -14.16
C SER A 200 -4.70 -8.54 -14.08
N GLY A 201 -5.18 -8.22 -12.88
CA GLY A 201 -6.25 -7.25 -12.67
C GLY A 201 -5.91 -5.87 -13.21
N ILE A 202 -4.70 -5.39 -12.93
CA ILE A 202 -4.19 -4.10 -13.40
C ILE A 202 -4.12 -4.09 -14.93
N TRP A 203 -3.55 -5.13 -15.55
CA TRP A 203 -3.44 -5.24 -17.01
C TRP A 203 -4.80 -5.23 -17.72
N ASN A 204 -5.79 -5.91 -17.14
CA ASN A 204 -7.15 -5.98 -17.67
C ASN A 204 -7.91 -4.65 -17.49
N ALA A 205 -7.64 -3.92 -16.41
CA ALA A 205 -8.22 -2.61 -16.16
C ALA A 205 -7.56 -1.48 -16.97
N LEU A 206 -6.30 -1.64 -17.38
CA LEU A 206 -5.58 -0.67 -18.20
C LEU A 206 -5.95 -0.76 -19.69
N SER A 207 -6.08 0.41 -20.32
CA SER A 207 -6.20 0.52 -21.77
C SER A 207 -4.90 0.11 -22.48
N ALA A 208 -5.00 -0.39 -23.71
CA ALA A 208 -3.86 -0.90 -24.47
C ALA A 208 -2.69 0.11 -24.57
N GLY A 209 -2.99 1.41 -24.73
CA GLY A 209 -1.98 2.46 -24.83
C GLY A 209 -1.19 2.73 -23.54
N ARG A 210 -1.72 2.32 -22.37
CA ARG A 210 -1.08 2.53 -21.06
C ARG A 210 -0.34 1.31 -20.53
N ARG A 211 -0.49 0.14 -21.17
CA ARG A 211 0.17 -1.10 -20.74
C ARG A 211 1.70 -1.04 -20.82
N ASN A 212 2.26 -0.24 -21.73
CA ASN A 212 3.70 0.00 -21.79
C ASN A 212 4.26 0.69 -20.54
N CYS A 213 3.43 1.46 -19.81
CA CYS A 213 3.83 2.14 -18.58
C CYS A 213 4.10 1.18 -17.41
N ILE A 214 3.60 -0.06 -17.49
CA ILE A 214 3.81 -1.10 -16.46
C ILE A 214 4.83 -2.16 -16.89
N ARG A 215 5.62 -1.92 -17.96
CA ARG A 215 6.68 -2.84 -18.39
C ARG A 215 7.69 -3.14 -17.29
N TRP A 216 8.17 -2.10 -16.58
CA TRP A 216 9.13 -2.28 -15.50
C TRP A 216 8.57 -3.15 -14.35
N PRO A 217 7.35 -2.89 -13.83
CA PRO A 217 6.71 -3.80 -12.89
C PRO A 217 6.58 -5.25 -13.38
N MET A 218 6.27 -5.47 -14.66
CA MET A 218 6.19 -6.81 -15.25
C MET A 218 7.55 -7.52 -15.23
N GLU A 219 8.61 -6.84 -15.67
CA GLU A 219 9.98 -7.36 -15.64
C GLU A 219 10.43 -7.68 -14.20
N ARG A 220 10.10 -6.81 -13.24
CA ARG A 220 10.49 -6.99 -11.83
C ARG A 220 9.74 -8.13 -11.15
N THR A 221 8.47 -8.33 -11.50
CA THR A 221 7.64 -9.41 -10.93
C THR A 221 7.81 -10.75 -11.65
N GLY A 222 8.40 -10.75 -12.85
CA GLY A 222 8.44 -11.91 -13.73
C GLY A 222 7.07 -12.28 -14.32
N TRP A 223 6.05 -11.42 -14.14
CA TRP A 223 4.72 -11.65 -14.66
C TRP A 223 4.66 -11.34 -16.16
N LEU A 224 4.03 -12.24 -16.92
CA LEU A 224 3.81 -12.09 -18.35
C LEU A 224 2.30 -11.94 -18.63
N PRO A 225 1.93 -11.10 -19.61
CA PRO A 225 0.54 -10.95 -19.97
C PRO A 225 0.02 -12.22 -20.66
N PRO A 226 -1.26 -12.57 -20.47
CA PRO A 226 -1.88 -13.73 -21.09
C PRO A 226 -2.06 -13.57 -22.60
#